data_AF-A0A967XJR4-F1
#
_entry.id   AF-A0A967XJR4-F1
#
_cell.length_a   1.000
_cell.length_b   1.000
_cell.length_c   1.000
_cell.angle_alpha   90.00
_cell.angle_beta   90.00
_cell.angle_gamma   90.00
#
_symmetry.space_group_name_H-M   'P 1'
#
loop_
_entity.id
_entity.type
_entity.pdbx_description
1 polymer ?
#
loop_
_entity_poly.entity_id
_entity_poly.type
_entity_poly.pdbx_seq_one_letter_code
_entity_poly.pdbx_strand_id
1 'polypeptide(L)'
;SRFCSSCGADLSDPGTSPRIGGNSASELQERLQAALAGRYDVIELLGRGGMGAVYLATDLALERPVAIKVLPPDVSHDENFVKRFEQEARTAAKLDHPNIMPI
;
A
#
# COMPACT_ATOMS: atom_id res chain seq x y z
N SER A 1 -6.61 20.23 -12.01
CA SER A 1 -6.69 19.49 -10.73
C SER A 1 -5.36 19.61 -10.00
N ARG A 2 -5.34 19.70 -8.66
CA ARG A 2 -4.10 19.79 -7.85
C ARG A 2 -3.34 18.45 -7.74
N PHE A 3 -4.01 17.35 -8.07
CA PHE A 3 -3.45 15.99 -8.01
C PHE A 3 -3.37 15.36 -9.41
N CYS A 4 -2.36 14.51 -9.62
CA CYS A 4 -2.15 13.75 -10.86
C CYS A 4 -3.25 12.70 -11.05
N SER A 5 -3.89 12.67 -12.23
CA SER A 5 -4.95 11.70 -12.55
C SER A 5 -4.45 10.28 -12.81
N SER A 6 -3.13 10.10 -13.01
CA SER A 6 -2.52 8.80 -13.25
C SER A 6 -1.96 8.15 -11.98
N CYS A 7 -1.55 8.93 -10.98
CA CYS A 7 -0.89 8.39 -9.78
C CYS A 7 -1.31 9.05 -8.46
N GLY A 8 -2.12 10.12 -8.46
CA GLY A 8 -2.62 10.78 -7.26
C GLY A 8 -1.61 11.67 -6.53
N ALA A 9 -0.38 11.81 -7.03
CA ALA A 9 0.62 12.68 -6.41
C ALA A 9 0.20 14.16 -6.45
N ASP A 10 0.57 14.91 -5.41
CA ASP A 10 0.36 16.35 -5.35
C ASP A 10 1.38 17.06 -6.23
N LEU A 11 0.91 17.71 -7.30
CA LEU A 11 1.77 18.39 -8.28
C LEU A 11 2.26 19.74 -7.78
N SER A 12 1.82 20.19 -6.60
CA SER A 12 2.31 21.42 -5.96
C SER A 12 3.58 21.23 -5.14
N ASP A 13 4.07 19.99 -5.00
CA ASP A 13 5.26 19.65 -4.21
C ASP A 13 6.47 19.35 -5.13
N PRO A 14 7.56 20.16 -5.09
CA PRO A 14 8.73 20.00 -5.95
C PRO A 14 9.54 18.71 -5.69
N GLY A 15 9.20 17.92 -4.67
CA GLY A 15 9.81 16.61 -4.39
C GLY A 15 9.26 15.44 -5.24
N THR A 16 8.19 15.64 -6.00
CA THR A 16 7.52 14.56 -6.74
C THR A 16 8.22 14.26 -8.08
N SER A 17 9.25 13.41 -8.08
CA SER A 17 9.83 12.87 -9.32
C SER A 17 9.26 11.47 -9.62
N PRO A 18 8.67 11.23 -10.81
CA PRO A 18 8.18 9.92 -11.17
C PRO A 18 9.36 9.08 -11.69
N ARG A 19 9.96 8.25 -10.83
CA ARG A 19 10.97 7.28 -11.28
C ARG A 19 10.30 5.97 -11.69
N ILE A 20 10.16 5.80 -13.00
CA ILE A 20 9.80 4.58 -13.70
C ILE A 20 10.92 3.54 -13.49
N GLY A 21 10.60 2.33 -13.01
CA GLY A 21 11.60 1.27 -12.79
C GLY A 21 10.97 -0.11 -12.58
N GLY A 22 10.89 -0.90 -13.66
CA GLY A 22 10.23 -2.20 -13.77
C GLY A 22 10.90 -3.40 -13.12
N ASN A 23 11.68 -3.22 -12.04
CA ASN A 23 12.24 -4.32 -11.22
C ASN A 23 11.79 -4.26 -9.75
N SER A 24 10.93 -3.30 -9.38
CA SER A 24 10.55 -3.04 -7.98
C SER A 24 9.43 -3.94 -7.46
N ALA A 25 8.55 -4.45 -8.32
CA ALA A 25 7.32 -5.12 -7.89
C ALA A 25 7.53 -6.56 -7.41
N SER A 26 8.36 -7.34 -8.12
CA SER A 26 8.69 -8.71 -7.72
C SER A 26 9.55 -8.73 -6.45
N GLU A 27 10.55 -7.85 -6.37
CA GLU A 27 11.40 -7.73 -5.19
C GLU A 27 10.61 -7.28 -3.94
N LEU A 28 9.66 -6.35 -4.11
CA LEU A 28 8.75 -5.98 -3.03
C LEU A 28 7.87 -7.14 -2.59
N GLN A 29 7.36 -7.94 -3.54
CA GLN A 29 6.55 -9.11 -3.23
C GLN A 29 7.34 -10.17 -2.46
N GLU A 30 8.55 -10.50 -2.88
CA GLU A 30 9.43 -11.45 -2.17
C GLU A 30 9.74 -10.99 -0.75
N ARG A 31 10.07 -9.70 -0.59
CA ARG A 31 10.30 -9.11 0.75
C ARG A 31 9.04 -9.14 1.61
N LEU A 32 7.88 -8.88 1.03
CA LEU A 32 6.60 -8.92 1.73
C LEU A 32 6.25 -10.34 2.16
N GLN A 33 6.42 -11.33 1.27
CA GLN A 33 6.25 -12.75 1.58
C GLN A 33 7.14 -13.17 2.75
N ALA A 34 8.43 -12.81 2.72
CA ALA A 34 9.35 -13.10 3.80
C ALA A 34 8.95 -12.43 5.13
N ALA A 35 8.50 -11.16 5.09
CA ALA A 35 8.12 -10.40 6.28
C ALA A 35 6.83 -10.89 6.94
N LEU A 36 5.91 -11.49 6.16
CA LEU A 36 4.60 -11.92 6.63
C LEU A 36 4.43 -13.44 6.71
N ALA A 37 5.50 -14.18 6.38
CA ALA A 37 5.52 -15.63 6.37
C ALA A 37 4.98 -16.23 7.67
N GLY A 38 4.21 -17.32 7.54
CA GLY A 38 3.61 -18.04 8.66
C GLY A 38 2.29 -17.46 9.17
N ARG A 39 1.93 -16.21 8.83
CA ARG A 39 0.61 -15.64 9.12
C ARG A 39 -0.18 -15.29 7.87
N TYR A 40 0.47 -14.74 6.87
CA TYR A 40 -0.17 -14.37 5.61
C TYR A 40 0.53 -15.06 4.44
N ASP A 41 -0.27 -15.62 3.53
CA ASP A 41 0.21 -16.13 2.24
C ASP A 41 -0.07 -15.09 1.15
N VAL A 42 0.97 -14.43 0.65
CA VAL A 42 0.85 -13.31 -0.31
C VAL A 42 0.78 -13.86 -1.74
N ILE A 43 -0.32 -13.58 -2.42
CA ILE A 43 -0.70 -14.19 -3.70
C ILE A 43 -0.28 -13.29 -4.87
N GLU A 44 -0.89 -12.11 -5.00
CA GLU A 44 -0.68 -11.24 -6.16
C GLU A 44 -0.89 -9.75 -5.86
N LEU A 45 -0.37 -8.90 -6.73
CA LEU A 45 -0.59 -7.45 -6.69
C LEU A 45 -2.00 -7.11 -7.20
N LEU A 46 -2.83 -6.50 -6.35
CA LEU A 46 -4.16 -5.99 -6.74
C LEU A 46 -4.08 -4.60 -7.38
N GLY A 47 -3.13 -3.77 -6.95
CA GLY A 47 -2.96 -2.44 -7.52
C GLY A 47 -1.83 -1.63 -6.92
N ARG A 48 -1.39 -0.60 -7.64
CA ARG A 48 -0.36 0.35 -7.21
C ARG A 48 -0.85 1.78 -7.45
N GLY A 49 -0.62 2.66 -6.48
CA GLY A 49 -0.95 4.08 -6.56
C GLY A 49 0.11 4.94 -5.86
N GLY A 50 -0.15 6.24 -5.73
CA GLY A 50 0.84 7.20 -5.22
C GLY A 50 1.32 6.97 -3.79
N MET A 51 0.50 6.34 -2.94
CA MET A 51 0.88 6.06 -1.55
C MET A 51 1.35 4.61 -1.32
N GLY A 52 1.26 3.72 -2.31
CA GLY A 52 1.80 2.37 -2.18
C GLY A 52 1.18 1.31 -3.07
N ALA A 53 1.39 0.05 -2.69
CA ALA A 53 0.92 -1.14 -3.39
C ALA A 53 -0.04 -1.94 -2.50
N VAL A 54 -1.03 -2.59 -3.09
CA VAL A 54 -2.00 -3.43 -2.39
C VAL A 54 -1.88 -4.85 -2.94
N TYR A 55 -1.63 -5.81 -2.06
CA TYR A 55 -1.54 -7.23 -2.41
C TYR A 55 -2.74 -8.01 -1.89
N LEU A 56 -3.17 -9.01 -2.66
CA LEU A 56 -4.04 -10.07 -2.19
C LEU A 56 -3.20 -11.05 -1.37
N ALA A 57 -3.71 -11.43 -0.21
CA ALA A 57 -3.14 -12.50 0.60
C ALA A 57 -4.24 -13.34 1.26
N THR A 58 -3.88 -14.52 1.75
CA THR A 58 -4.73 -15.31 2.65
C THR A 58 -4.22 -15.13 4.08
N ASP A 59 -5.09 -14.72 5.02
CA ASP A 59 -4.79 -14.82 6.45
C ASP A 59 -4.93 -16.29 6.86
N LEU A 60 -3.81 -16.94 7.19
CA LEU A 60 -3.76 -18.37 7.49
C LEU A 60 -4.44 -18.73 8.81
N ALA A 61 -4.58 -17.77 9.74
CA ALA A 61 -5.25 -18.02 11.01
C ALA A 61 -6.76 -17.93 10.90
N LEU A 62 -7.26 -17.10 9.98
CA LEU A 62 -8.70 -16.85 9.77
C LEU A 62 -9.25 -17.50 8.49
N GLU A 63 -8.39 -18.14 7.70
CA GLU A 63 -8.71 -18.82 6.43
C GLU A 63 -9.53 -17.94 5.48
N ARG A 64 -9.17 -16.64 5.38
CA ARG A 64 -9.90 -15.69 4.56
C ARG A 64 -8.97 -14.82 3.70
N PRO A 65 -9.43 -14.38 2.52
CA PRO A 65 -8.68 -13.41 1.72
C PRO A 65 -8.63 -12.05 2.45
N VAL A 66 -7.48 -11.40 2.36
CA VAL A 66 -7.21 -10.06 2.90
C VAL A 66 -6.46 -9.21 1.89
N ALA A 67 -6.65 -7.89 1.97
CA ALA A 67 -5.86 -6.93 1.22
C ALA A 67 -4.77 -6.33 2.12
N ILE A 68 -3.51 -6.39 1.68
CA ILE A 68 -2.37 -5.87 2.42
C ILE A 68 -1.81 -4.67 1.67
N LYS A 69 -1.97 -3.48 2.25
CA LYS A 69 -1.37 -2.25 1.71
C LYS A 69 0.04 -2.09 2.28
N VAL A 70 1.01 -1.91 1.40
CA VAL A 70 2.42 -1.74 1.74
C VAL A 70 2.93 -0.41 1.22
N LEU A 71 3.83 0.21 1.98
CA LEU A 71 4.57 1.41 1.57
C LEU A 71 5.88 0.96 0.88
N PRO A 72 6.03 1.19 -0.43
CA PRO A 72 7.23 0.79 -1.17
C PRO A 72 8.50 1.47 -0.66
N PRO A 73 9.68 0.82 -0.73
CA PRO A 73 10.93 1.36 -0.21
C PRO A 73 11.29 2.75 -0.75
N ASP A 74 10.99 3.00 -2.03
CA ASP A 74 11.22 4.26 -2.75
C ASP A 74 10.50 5.47 -2.15
N VAL A 75 9.39 5.26 -1.44
CA VAL A 75 8.64 6.33 -0.75
C VAL A 75 8.70 6.22 0.78
N SER A 76 9.23 5.10 1.31
CA SER A 76 9.31 4.84 2.75
C SER A 76 10.27 5.75 3.52
N HIS A 77 11.24 6.35 2.82
CA HIS A 77 12.22 7.27 3.42
C HIS A 77 11.70 8.68 3.66
N ASP A 78 10.55 9.03 3.07
CA ASP A 78 9.89 10.32 3.30
C ASP A 78 8.88 10.19 4.44
N GLU A 79 9.17 10.86 5.56
CA GLU A 79 8.31 10.87 6.74
C GLU A 79 6.88 11.33 6.44
N ASN A 80 6.66 12.17 5.43
CA ASN A 80 5.32 12.62 5.06
C ASN A 80 4.48 11.47 4.52
N PHE A 81 5.07 10.57 3.72
CA PHE A 81 4.38 9.39 3.22
C PHE A 81 4.07 8.41 4.34
N VAL A 82 5.01 8.19 5.27
CA VAL A 82 4.77 7.36 6.46
C VAL A 82 3.64 7.92 7.31
N LYS A 83 3.67 9.23 7.62
CA LYS A 83 2.61 9.91 8.38
C LYS A 83 1.24 9.80 7.71
N ARG A 84 1.18 9.98 6.38
CA ARG A 84 -0.06 9.83 5.61
C ARG A 84 -0.56 8.38 5.64
N PHE A 85 0.33 7.40 5.47
CA PHE A 85 -0.01 5.99 5.54
C PHE A 85 -0.60 5.60 6.90
N GLU A 86 0.02 6.04 7.99
CA GLU A 86 -0.50 5.84 9.35
C GLU A 86 -1.85 6.54 9.57
N GLN A 87 -1.99 7.77 9.06
CA GLN A 87 -3.22 8.54 9.19
C GLN A 87 -4.39 7.89 8.44
N GLU A 88 -4.14 7.34 7.25
CA GLU A 88 -5.16 6.57 6.51
C GLU A 88 -5.62 5.35 7.30
N ALA A 89 -4.69 4.56 7.84
CA ALA A 89 -5.03 3.39 8.66
C ALA A 89 -5.85 3.80 9.89
N ARG A 90 -5.44 4.85 10.63
CA ARG A 90 -6.20 5.35 11.79
C ARG A 90 -7.58 5.88 11.42
N THR A 91 -7.71 6.49 10.24
CA THR A 91 -8.99 7.05 9.77
C THR A 91 -9.92 5.92 9.36
N ALA A 92 -9.44 4.94 8.58
CA ALA A 92 -10.22 3.79 8.15
C ALA A 92 -10.70 2.94 9.33
N ALA A 93 -9.86 2.74 10.36
CA ALA A 93 -10.21 1.94 11.54
C ALA A 93 -11.35 2.54 12.37
N LYS A 94 -11.64 3.83 12.21
CA LYS A 94 -12.75 4.51 12.89
C LYS A 94 -14.07 4.43 12.13
N LEU A 95 -14.06 3.92 10.90
CA LEU A 95 -15.25 3.82 10.07
C LEU A 95 -15.93 2.48 10.31
N ASP A 96 -17.16 2.53 10.80
CA ASP A 96 -18.04 1.38 10.94
C ASP A 96 -19.34 1.67 10.19
N HIS A 97 -19.45 1.10 8.98
CA HIS A 97 -20.59 1.33 8.08
C HIS A 97 -20.73 0.14 7.12
N PRO A 98 -21.95 -0.33 6.79
CA PRO A 98 -22.15 -1.53 5.95
C PRO A 98 -21.53 -1.45 4.55
N ASN A 99 -21.31 -0.24 4.04
CA ASN A 99 -20.68 0.00 2.73
C ASN A 99 -19.17 0.34 2.82
N ILE A 100 -18.55 0.15 3.99
CA ILE A 100 -17.12 0.38 4.21
C ILE A 100 -16.54 -0.91 4.77
N MET A 101 -15.46 -1.39 4.18
CA MET A 101 -14.81 -2.60 4.69
C MET A 101 -13.99 -2.25 5.93
N PRO A 102 -14.27 -2.88 7.09
CA PRO A 102 -13.47 -2.68 8.28
C PRO A 102 -12.08 -3.29 8.10
N ILE A 103 -11.10 -2.67 8.76
CA ILE A 103 -9.71 -3.15 8.84
C ILE A 103 -9.44 -3.84 10.18
#